data_AF-A0A1H3UED7-F1
#
_entry.id   AF-A0A1H3UED7-F1
#
_cell.length_a   1.000
_cell.length_b   1.000
_cell.length_c   1.000
_cell.angle_alpha   90.00
_cell.angle_beta   90.00
_cell.angle_gamma   90.00
#
_symmetry.space_group_name_H-M   'P 1'
#
loop_
_entity.id
_entity.type
_entity.pdbx_description
1 polymer ?
#
loop_
_entity_poly.entity_id
_entity_poly.type
_entity_poly.pdbx_seq_one_letter_code
_entity_poly.pdbx_strand_id
1 'polypeptide(L)'
;MSSFAPQLPASALPDSFFDRDAQILARQLLGKVIRHRVGETWLSARIIETEAYYVAEKGSHASLGYTEKRKALFLDGGHIYMYYARGGDSLNFSAHGPGNAVLIKTVAFNL
;
A
#
# COMPACT_ATOMS: atom_id res chain seq x y z
N MET A 1 29.70 17.82 -9.63
CA MET A 1 28.57 18.64 -9.18
C MET A 1 27.33 18.14 -9.89
N SER A 2 26.55 17.27 -9.26
CA SER A 2 25.33 16.72 -9.87
C SER A 2 24.24 17.77 -9.79
N SER A 3 23.76 18.23 -10.95
CA SER A 3 22.65 19.18 -11.03
C SER A 3 21.38 18.56 -10.45
N PHE A 4 20.83 19.17 -9.40
CA PHE A 4 19.44 18.93 -9.00
C PHE A 4 18.53 19.56 -10.04
N ALA A 5 18.29 18.85 -11.14
CA ALA A 5 17.14 19.15 -11.97
C ALA A 5 15.89 18.97 -11.10
N PRO A 6 14.93 19.92 -11.09
CA PRO A 6 13.69 19.74 -10.38
C PRO A 6 12.98 18.51 -10.96
N GLN A 7 12.92 17.45 -10.18
CA GLN A 7 12.23 16.24 -10.56
C GLN A 7 10.75 16.62 -10.71
N LEU A 8 10.20 16.46 -11.93
CA LEU A 8 8.77 16.66 -12.20
C LEU A 8 7.95 16.04 -11.07
N PRO A 9 6.87 16.69 -10.60
CA PRO A 9 6.06 16.13 -9.53
C PRO A 9 5.62 14.72 -9.94
N ALA A 10 6.09 13.71 -9.22
CA ALA A 10 5.71 12.33 -9.47
C ALA A 10 4.18 12.26 -9.41
N SER A 11 3.55 11.86 -10.53
CA SER A 11 2.11 11.68 -10.60
C SER A 11 1.71 10.55 -9.66
N ALA A 12 0.67 10.78 -8.86
CA ALA A 12 0.05 9.70 -8.09
C ALA A 12 -0.39 8.58 -9.04
N LEU A 13 -0.31 7.34 -8.57
CA LEU A 13 -0.83 6.19 -9.31
C LEU A 13 -2.36 6.32 -9.38
N PRO A 14 -3.00 6.05 -10.54
CA PRO A 14 -4.45 6.11 -10.67
C PRO A 14 -5.11 4.96 -9.90
N ASP A 15 -6.39 5.09 -9.55
CA ASP A 15 -7.15 4.04 -8.84
C ASP A 15 -7.14 2.71 -9.61
N SER A 16 -7.17 2.76 -10.95
CA SER A 16 -7.04 1.59 -11.83
C SER A 16 -5.69 0.85 -11.77
N PHE A 17 -4.68 1.44 -11.12
CA PHE A 17 -3.46 0.74 -10.76
C PHE A 17 -3.72 -0.26 -9.63
N PHE A 18 -4.54 0.12 -8.64
CA PHE A 18 -4.83 -0.66 -7.45
C PHE A 18 -5.99 -1.64 -7.63
N ASP A 19 -6.93 -1.35 -8.53
CA ASP A 19 -8.04 -2.24 -8.85
C ASP A 19 -7.59 -3.42 -9.73
N ARG A 20 -6.79 -4.31 -9.13
CA ARG A 20 -6.24 -5.53 -9.74
C ARG A 20 -6.18 -6.66 -8.73
N ASP A 21 -6.04 -7.89 -9.21
CA ASP A 21 -5.75 -9.04 -8.35
C ASP A 21 -4.60 -8.76 -7.36
N ALA A 22 -4.75 -9.20 -6.10
CA ALA A 22 -3.82 -8.87 -5.02
C ALA A 22 -2.38 -9.32 -5.29
N GLN A 23 -2.18 -10.49 -5.89
CA GLN A 23 -0.83 -10.96 -6.23
C GLN A 23 -0.21 -10.13 -7.36
N ILE A 24 -1.01 -9.73 -8.35
CA ILE A 24 -0.55 -8.82 -9.42
C ILE A 24 -0.16 -7.47 -8.82
N LEU A 25 -1.03 -6.90 -7.99
CA LEU A 25 -0.81 -5.61 -7.34
C LEU A 25 0.44 -5.63 -6.46
N ALA A 26 0.62 -6.67 -5.64
CA ALA A 26 1.80 -6.82 -4.78
C ALA A 26 3.10 -6.75 -5.59
N ARG A 27 3.22 -7.54 -6.66
CA ARG A 27 4.40 -7.51 -7.53
C ARG A 27 4.61 -6.16 -8.21
N GLN A 28 3.54 -5.49 -8.62
CA GLN A 28 3.61 -4.20 -9.32
C GLN A 28 3.90 -3.02 -8.39
N LEU A 29 3.59 -3.14 -7.10
CA LEU A 29 3.94 -2.15 -6.07
C LEU A 29 5.44 -2.15 -5.75
N LEU A 30 6.16 -3.25 -5.97
CA LEU A 30 7.62 -3.28 -5.81
C LEU A 30 8.29 -2.22 -6.69
N GLY A 31 9.18 -1.44 -6.10
CA GLY A 31 9.88 -0.33 -6.76
C GLY A 31 9.07 0.97 -6.86
N LYS A 32 7.77 0.97 -6.52
CA LYS A 32 6.99 2.22 -6.38
C LYS A 32 7.40 2.98 -5.12
N VAL A 33 7.06 4.26 -5.09
CA VAL A 33 7.44 5.16 -4.00
C VAL A 33 6.21 5.65 -3.26
N ILE A 34 6.16 5.40 -1.96
CA ILE A 34 5.20 6.04 -1.06
C ILE A 34 5.74 7.41 -0.71
N ARG A 35 4.90 8.44 -0.83
CA ARG A 35 5.25 9.82 -0.47
C ARG A 35 4.26 10.35 0.55
N HIS A 36 4.77 11.02 1.57
CA HIS A 36 3.97 11.68 2.60
C HIS A 36 4.48 13.11 2.77
N ARG A 37 3.57 14.10 2.68
CA ARG A 37 3.92 15.51 2.83
C ARG A 37 3.84 15.91 4.29
N VAL A 38 4.95 16.37 4.85
CA VAL A 38 5.04 16.92 6.21
C VAL A 38 5.48 18.37 6.08
N GLY A 39 4.53 19.30 6.20
CA GLY A 39 4.75 20.72 5.90
C GLY A 39 5.14 20.94 4.44
N GLU A 40 6.33 21.50 4.21
CA GLU A 40 6.90 21.71 2.87
C GLU A 40 7.73 20.51 2.37
N THR A 41 8.05 19.56 3.25
CA THR A 41 8.92 18.43 2.96
C THR A 41 8.12 17.23 2.48
N TRP A 42 8.58 16.59 1.41
CA TRP A 42 8.09 15.29 0.98
C TRP A 42 8.99 14.17 1.50
N LEU A 43 8.50 13.41 2.48
CA LEU A 43 9.10 12.13 2.84
C LEU A 43 8.81 11.12 1.74
N SER A 44 9.82 10.33 1.35
CA SER A 44 9.71 9.38 0.24
C SER A 44 10.40 8.08 0.61
N ALA A 45 9.75 6.95 0.37
CA ALA A 45 10.31 5.62 0.61
C ALA A 45 9.90 4.65 -0.52
N ARG A 46 10.87 3.87 -1.01
CA ARG A 46 10.65 2.87 -2.06
C ARG A 46 10.15 1.57 -1.45
N ILE A 47 9.07 1.02 -1.98
CA ILE A 47 8.54 -0.28 -1.57
C ILE A 47 9.49 -1.38 -2.07
N ILE A 48 9.99 -2.21 -1.15
CA ILE A 48 10.91 -3.32 -1.48
C ILE A 48 10.38 -4.69 -1.06
N GLU A 49 9.37 -4.73 -0.20
CA GLU A 49 8.71 -5.98 0.20
C GLU A 49 7.20 -5.76 0.38
N THR A 50 6.41 -6.67 -0.19
CA THR A 50 4.95 -6.68 -0.14
C THR A 50 4.44 -8.09 0.10
N GLU A 51 3.28 -8.22 0.74
CA GLU A 51 2.56 -9.48 0.90
C GLU A 51 1.11 -9.33 0.41
N ALA A 52 0.66 -10.24 -0.44
CA ALA A 52 -0.72 -10.26 -0.92
C ALA A 52 -1.59 -11.09 0.05
N TYR A 53 -2.82 -10.62 0.28
CA TYR A 53 -3.81 -11.32 1.08
C TYR A 53 -5.13 -11.41 0.33
N TYR A 54 -5.74 -12.59 0.33
CA TYR A 54 -7.11 -12.83 -0.12
C TYR A 54 -8.05 -13.01 1.07
N VAL A 55 -9.33 -12.66 0.90
CA VAL A 55 -10.35 -12.82 1.94
C VAL A 55 -10.49 -14.26 2.45
N ALA A 56 -10.22 -15.26 1.60
CA ALA A 56 -10.29 -16.67 1.95
C ALA A 56 -9.11 -17.16 2.81
N GLU A 57 -8.03 -16.37 2.92
CA GLU A 57 -6.83 -16.77 3.64
C GLU A 57 -6.96 -16.42 5.11
N LYS A 58 -6.72 -17.41 6.00
CA LYS A 58 -6.76 -17.20 7.46
C LYS A 58 -5.74 -16.15 7.96
N GLY A 59 -4.71 -15.85 7.17
CA GLY A 59 -3.75 -14.78 7.45
C GLY A 59 -4.32 -13.38 7.21
N SER A 60 -5.38 -13.25 6.40
CA SER A 60 -6.02 -11.97 6.11
C SER A 60 -6.92 -11.52 7.24
N HIS A 61 -6.84 -10.25 7.63
CA HIS A 61 -7.80 -9.63 8.54
C HIS A 61 -9.24 -9.64 7.98
N ALA A 62 -9.40 -9.67 6.66
CA ALA A 62 -10.71 -9.74 6.03
C ALA A 62 -11.38 -11.11 6.22
N SER A 63 -10.61 -12.19 6.46
CA SER A 63 -11.17 -13.53 6.74
C SER A 63 -11.97 -13.58 8.05
N LEU A 64 -11.79 -12.59 8.93
CA LEU A 64 -12.55 -12.42 10.17
C LEU A 64 -13.89 -11.69 9.95
N GLY A 65 -14.27 -11.44 8.70
CA GLY A 65 -15.48 -10.74 8.32
C GLY A 65 -15.41 -9.23 8.45
N TYR A 66 -16.45 -8.60 7.90
CA TYR A 66 -16.63 -7.16 7.89
C TYR A 66 -16.81 -6.60 9.31
N THR A 67 -16.15 -5.47 9.57
CA THR A 67 -16.45 -4.55 10.67
C THR A 67 -16.18 -3.14 10.19
N GLU A 68 -16.74 -2.12 10.84
CA GLU A 68 -16.44 -0.72 10.50
C GLU A 68 -14.93 -0.42 10.54
N LYS A 69 -14.19 -1.03 11.47
CA LYS A 69 -12.73 -0.89 11.55
C LYS A 69 -11.99 -1.50 10.36
N ARG A 70 -12.58 -2.49 9.68
CA ARG A 70 -11.99 -3.19 8.51
C ARG A 70 -12.61 -2.76 7.19
N LYS A 71 -13.54 -1.80 7.19
CA LYS A 71 -14.30 -1.37 6.02
C LYS A 71 -13.42 -1.12 4.79
N ALA A 72 -12.25 -0.49 4.98
CA ALA A 72 -11.32 -0.20 3.90
C ALA A 72 -10.88 -1.44 3.10
N LEU A 73 -10.76 -2.61 3.72
CA LEU A 73 -10.42 -3.87 3.01
C LEU A 73 -11.52 -4.33 2.05
N PHE A 74 -12.76 -3.87 2.24
CA PHE A 74 -13.93 -4.28 1.45
C PHE A 74 -14.38 -3.20 0.45
N LEU A 75 -13.65 -2.09 0.35
CA LEU A 75 -13.85 -1.08 -0.69
C LEU A 75 -13.05 -1.44 -1.95
N ASP A 76 -13.25 -0.68 -3.03
CA ASP A 76 -12.52 -0.81 -4.28
C ASP A 76 -11.00 -0.68 -4.08
N GLY A 77 -10.20 -1.06 -5.08
CA GLY A 77 -8.74 -1.03 -4.97
C GLY A 77 -8.18 0.36 -4.65
N GLY A 78 -7.22 0.43 -3.73
CA GLY A 78 -6.47 1.66 -3.41
C GLY A 78 -6.82 2.34 -2.08
N HIS A 79 -7.82 1.85 -1.35
CA HIS A 79 -8.13 2.33 -0.01
C HIS A 79 -7.09 1.85 1.01
N ILE A 80 -6.70 2.75 1.92
CA ILE A 80 -5.72 2.46 2.96
C ILE A 80 -6.41 1.77 4.14
N TYR A 81 -5.89 0.60 4.51
CA TYR A 81 -6.21 -0.07 5.77
C TYR A 81 -4.96 -0.14 6.65
N MET A 82 -5.01 0.60 7.78
CA MET A 82 -3.97 0.61 8.78
C MET A 82 -4.46 0.04 10.10
N TYR A 83 -3.57 -0.67 10.79
CA TYR A 83 -3.82 -1.19 12.12
C TYR A 83 -2.51 -1.40 12.86
N TYR A 84 -2.60 -1.42 14.19
CA TYR A 84 -1.47 -1.76 15.05
C TYR A 84 -1.49 -3.26 15.37
N ALA A 85 -0.38 -3.94 15.12
CA ALA A 85 -0.22 -5.35 15.46
C ALA A 85 1.23 -5.69 15.78
N ARG A 86 1.43 -6.62 16.73
CA ARG A 86 2.75 -7.19 17.06
C ARG A 86 3.84 -6.14 17.33
N GLY A 87 3.48 -5.00 17.90
CA GLY A 87 4.43 -3.95 18.27
C GLY A 87 4.66 -2.87 17.21
N GLY A 88 3.98 -2.91 16.06
CA GLY A 88 4.17 -1.91 15.00
C GLY A 88 2.91 -1.60 14.19
N ASP A 89 3.00 -0.55 13.40
CA ASP A 89 1.96 -0.15 12.44
C ASP A 89 2.05 -1.01 11.17
N SER A 90 0.90 -1.43 10.68
CA SER A 90 0.74 -2.11 9.38
C SER A 90 0.05 -1.18 8.40
N LEU A 91 0.51 -1.19 7.14
CA LEU A 91 -0.07 -0.40 6.05
C LEU A 91 -0.48 -1.34 4.91
N ASN A 92 -1.75 -1.31 4.56
CA ASN A 92 -2.29 -2.12 3.48
C ASN A 92 -3.05 -1.25 2.48
N PHE A 93 -3.05 -1.67 1.21
CA PHE A 93 -3.95 -1.16 0.18
C PHE A 93 -4.98 -2.24 -0.15
N SER A 94 -6.26 -1.90 -0.21
CA SER A 94 -7.27 -2.79 -0.83
C SER A 94 -6.90 -3.07 -2.28
N ALA A 95 -7.21 -4.28 -2.73
CA ALA A 95 -7.03 -4.75 -4.09
C ALA A 95 -8.40 -5.04 -4.71
N HIS A 96 -8.42 -5.50 -5.97
CA HIS A 96 -9.66 -5.93 -6.60
C HIS A 96 -10.32 -7.07 -5.82
N GLY A 97 -11.61 -6.96 -5.57
CA GLY A 97 -12.42 -7.93 -4.85
C GLY A 97 -12.50 -7.64 -3.34
N PRO A 98 -13.70 -7.64 -2.73
CA PRO A 98 -13.87 -7.33 -1.32
C PRO A 98 -13.04 -8.24 -0.40
N GLY A 99 -12.25 -7.63 0.47
CA GLY A 99 -11.40 -8.31 1.45
C GLY A 99 -10.02 -8.71 0.93
N ASN A 100 -9.70 -8.44 -0.34
CA ASN A 100 -8.37 -8.65 -0.90
C ASN A 100 -7.51 -7.40 -0.68
N ALA A 101 -6.24 -7.58 -0.35
CA ALA A 101 -5.35 -6.47 -0.05
C ALA A 101 -3.87 -6.81 -0.26
N VAL A 102 -3.04 -5.78 -0.20
CA VAL A 102 -1.58 -5.91 -0.18
C VAL A 102 -1.02 -5.18 1.03
N LEU A 103 -0.28 -5.88 1.87
CA LEU A 103 0.53 -5.32 2.96
C LEU A 103 1.85 -4.79 2.41
N ILE A 104 2.26 -3.60 2.84
CA ILE A 104 3.61 -3.09 2.66
C ILE A 104 4.46 -3.53 3.86
N LYS A 105 5.36 -4.49 3.64
CA LYS A 105 6.18 -5.05 4.73
C LYS A 105 7.43 -4.22 5.01
N THR A 106 8.08 -3.74 3.97
CA THR A 106 9.33 -2.98 4.12
C THR A 106 9.49 -1.98 3.00
N VAL A 107 10.03 -0.82 3.37
CA VAL A 107 10.44 0.24 2.45
C VAL A 107 11.92 0.55 2.67
N ALA A 108 12.58 1.00 1.60
CA ALA A 108 13.91 1.58 1.67
C ALA A 108 13.81 3.10 1.52
N PHE A 109 14.46 3.83 2.41
CA PHE A 109 14.80 5.23 2.17
C PHE A 109 16.03 5.23 1.27
N ASN A 110 16.04 6.06 0.23
CA ASN A 110 17.20 6.16 -0.65
C ASN A 110 18.43 6.55 0.21
N LEU A 111 19.40 5.64 0.34
CA LEU A 111 20.79 5.95 0.69
C LEU A 111 21.53 6.37 -0.59
#